data_AF-A0A3Q7N4A6-F1
#
_entry.id   AF-A0A3Q7N4A6-F1
#
_cell.length_a   1.000
_cell.length_b   1.000
_cell.length_c   1.000
_cell.angle_alpha   90.00
_cell.angle_beta   90.00
_cell.angle_gamma   90.00
#
_symmetry.space_group_name_H-M   'P 1'
#
loop_
_entity.id
_entity.type
_entity.pdbx_description
1 polymer ?
#
loop_
_entity_poly.entity_id
_entity_poly.type
_entity_poly.pdbx_seq_one_letter_code
_entity_poly.pdbx_strand_id
1 'polypeptide(L)'
;MASRAFEPPSGRSVTAGIIIVGDEILKGHTQDTNTYFLCRTLRSLGVQVCRVSVVPDEVATIAAEVTSFSSRFTHVLTAGGIGPTHDDVTFEAVAQAFGDELKPHPELEAAVKALGGKGWEKLSLVPSSARLHYGTDPRTGQPFKLPLVSVRNVYLFPGIPELLRRVLEGLKGLFQNTAVQFHLRELYVAADEASIAPILAEAQAHFGRRLGLGSYPDWGSNYYQVKLTLDSEDEGPLEEGLAYLTARLPPGSLVPYMPDAVQQASEAVYKLAGSGSSLGEKVAGALQTIETALARYDLARLCVGFNGGKDCTALLHLFHAAVQRTRPDAQEPLQVLYVRSISPFPELEQFLQDTIKSTLPSSGTICRSWRLRVT
;
A
#
# COMPACT_ATOMS: atom_id res chain seq x y z
N MET A 1 -19.44 40.55 -1.61
CA MET A 1 -18.43 40.39 -2.68
C MET A 1 -17.98 38.94 -2.65
N ALA A 2 -18.39 38.15 -3.64
CA ALA A 2 -18.20 36.70 -3.68
C ALA A 2 -16.71 36.34 -3.71
N SER A 3 -16.33 35.35 -2.89
CA SER A 3 -14.99 34.79 -2.83
C SER A 3 -14.60 34.19 -4.17
N ARG A 4 -13.56 34.72 -4.80
CA ARG A 4 -12.89 34.01 -5.90
C ARG A 4 -12.16 32.82 -5.29
N ALA A 5 -12.69 31.62 -5.54
CA ALA A 5 -11.93 30.39 -5.43
C ALA A 5 -10.65 30.56 -6.26
N PHE A 6 -9.52 30.16 -5.70
CA PHE A 6 -8.24 30.15 -6.40
C PHE A 6 -8.34 29.10 -7.51
N GLU A 7 -8.67 29.51 -8.73
CA GLU A 7 -8.57 28.63 -9.91
C GLU A 7 -7.08 28.49 -10.27
N PRO A 8 -6.51 27.27 -10.23
CA PRO A 8 -5.15 27.07 -10.65
C PRO A 8 -5.02 27.37 -12.15
N PRO A 9 -3.94 28.03 -12.59
CA PRO A 9 -3.71 28.28 -14.01
C PRO A 9 -3.65 26.95 -14.77
N SER A 10 -4.31 26.90 -15.92
CA SER A 10 -4.29 25.76 -16.83
C SER A 10 -2.84 25.39 -17.18
N GLY A 11 -2.42 24.17 -16.82
CA GLY A 11 -1.16 23.58 -17.25
C GLY A 11 -0.05 23.42 -16.18
N ARG A 12 -0.33 23.55 -14.89
CA ARG A 12 0.64 23.20 -13.83
C ARG A 12 0.23 21.91 -13.12
N SER A 13 1.12 20.92 -13.07
CA SER A 13 0.92 19.72 -12.25
C SER A 13 0.69 20.14 -10.79
N VAL A 14 -0.36 19.60 -10.17
CA VAL A 14 -0.65 19.85 -8.76
C VAL A 14 0.41 19.12 -7.94
N THR A 15 1.18 19.86 -7.15
CA THR A 15 2.30 19.31 -6.38
C THR A 15 2.02 19.35 -4.89
N ALA A 16 2.63 18.42 -4.15
CA ALA A 16 2.58 18.38 -2.70
C ALA A 16 3.97 18.28 -2.07
N GLY A 17 4.15 18.96 -0.95
CA GLY A 17 5.22 18.74 -0.01
C GLY A 17 4.66 18.17 1.31
N ILE A 18 5.35 17.21 1.90
CA ILE A 18 4.95 16.58 3.17
C ILE A 18 5.99 16.92 4.24
N ILE A 19 5.53 17.35 5.41
CA ILE A 19 6.37 17.61 6.59
C ILE A 19 5.88 16.70 7.71
N ILE A 20 6.68 15.69 8.05
CA ILE A 20 6.45 14.85 9.23
C ILE A 20 7.08 15.55 10.42
N VAL A 21 6.29 15.81 11.45
CA VAL A 21 6.72 16.46 12.69
C VAL A 21 6.68 15.40 13.79
N GLY A 22 7.84 15.09 14.35
CA GLY A 22 7.93 14.07 15.40
C GLY A 22 9.37 13.62 15.68
N ASP A 23 9.82 13.94 16.88
CA ASP A 23 11.11 13.52 17.44
C ASP A 23 11.28 11.99 17.45
N GLU A 24 10.21 11.24 17.66
CA GLU A 24 10.20 9.77 17.70
C GLU A 24 10.53 9.15 16.33
N ILE A 25 10.21 9.86 15.24
CA ILE A 25 10.56 9.44 13.88
C ILE A 25 12.06 9.66 13.66
N LEU A 26 12.58 10.83 14.05
CA LEU A 26 14.01 11.14 13.95
C LEU A 26 14.88 10.21 14.82
N LYS A 27 14.38 9.82 16.00
CA LYS A 27 15.03 8.86 16.91
C LYS A 27 14.91 7.41 16.45
N GLY A 28 14.10 7.13 15.42
CA GLY A 28 13.87 5.78 14.91
C GLY A 28 13.06 4.88 15.86
N HIS A 29 12.38 5.45 16.86
CA HIS A 29 11.53 4.71 17.78
C HIS A 29 10.22 4.25 17.12
N THR A 30 9.75 5.04 16.16
CA THR A 30 8.53 4.77 15.40
C THR A 30 8.86 4.77 13.92
N GLN A 31 8.44 3.73 13.20
CA GLN A 31 8.54 3.68 11.75
C GLN A 31 7.50 4.63 11.14
N ASP A 32 7.95 5.55 10.29
CA ASP A 32 7.05 6.42 9.55
C ASP A 32 6.24 5.62 8.51
N THR A 33 4.96 5.45 8.80
CA THR A 33 3.98 4.86 7.87
C THR A 33 3.04 5.91 7.25
N ASN A 34 3.11 7.15 7.73
CA ASN A 34 2.28 8.26 7.25
C ASN A 34 2.77 8.70 5.88
N THR A 35 4.08 8.86 5.68
CA THR A 35 4.65 9.23 4.38
C THR A 35 4.24 8.26 3.28
N TYR A 36 4.36 6.94 3.52
CA TYR A 36 3.96 5.92 2.55
C TYR A 36 2.48 6.06 2.16
N PHE A 37 1.60 6.20 3.16
CA PHE A 37 0.17 6.36 2.92
C PHE A 37 -0.16 7.66 2.17
N LEU A 38 0.43 8.78 2.59
CA LEU A 38 0.21 10.09 1.97
C LEU A 38 0.67 10.10 0.51
N CYS A 39 1.88 9.62 0.23
CA CYS A 39 2.42 9.53 -1.14
C CYS A 39 1.52 8.70 -2.05
N ARG A 40 1.09 7.52 -1.60
CA ARG A 40 0.22 6.64 -2.38
C ARG A 40 -1.15 7.28 -2.62
N THR A 41 -1.72 7.90 -1.59
CA THR A 41 -3.05 8.50 -1.67
C THR A 41 -3.05 9.75 -2.54
N LEU A 42 -2.13 10.69 -2.33
CA LEU A 42 -2.02 11.90 -3.15
C LEU A 42 -1.77 11.56 -4.62
N ARG A 43 -0.93 10.55 -4.89
CA ARG A 43 -0.75 10.03 -6.25
C ARG A 43 -2.07 9.54 -6.86
N SER A 44 -2.87 8.76 -6.12
CA SER A 44 -4.21 8.35 -6.62
C SER A 44 -5.17 9.51 -6.86
N LEU A 45 -4.91 10.67 -6.25
CA LEU A 45 -5.70 11.89 -6.42
C LEU A 45 -5.16 12.80 -7.54
N GLY A 46 -4.17 12.36 -8.32
CA GLY A 46 -3.56 13.19 -9.37
C GLY A 46 -2.61 14.28 -8.85
N VAL A 47 -2.07 14.10 -7.63
CA VAL A 47 -1.14 15.02 -7.00
C VAL A 47 0.26 14.42 -6.92
N GLN A 48 1.25 15.14 -7.45
CA GLN A 48 2.64 14.73 -7.41
C GLN A 48 3.30 15.16 -6.10
N VAL A 49 3.71 14.20 -5.26
CA VAL A 49 4.55 14.51 -4.09
C VAL A 49 5.99 14.76 -4.56
N CYS A 50 6.51 15.95 -4.30
CA CYS A 50 7.84 16.37 -4.77
C CYS A 50 8.91 16.33 -3.68
N ARG A 51 8.52 16.43 -2.41
CA ARG A 51 9.46 16.41 -1.28
C ARG A 51 8.77 15.97 -0.01
N VAL A 52 9.47 15.17 0.77
CA VAL A 52 9.13 14.85 2.16
C VAL A 52 10.26 15.36 3.05
N SER A 53 9.92 15.95 4.18
CA SER A 53 10.85 16.36 5.23
C SER A 53 10.39 15.80 6.57
N VAL A 54 11.34 15.41 7.41
CA VAL A 54 11.07 14.98 8.79
C VAL A 54 11.80 15.96 9.70
N VAL A 55 11.08 16.60 10.62
CA VAL A 55 11.59 17.68 11.46
C VAL A 55 11.27 17.42 12.94
N PRO A 56 12.11 17.92 13.88
CA PRO A 56 11.83 17.81 15.31
C PRO A 56 10.64 18.68 15.71
N ASP A 57 10.11 18.43 16.91
CA ASP A 57 9.02 19.18 17.55
C ASP A 57 9.48 20.57 18.04
N GLU A 58 10.04 21.37 17.12
CA GLU A 58 10.60 22.69 17.40
C GLU A 58 9.95 23.76 16.51
N VAL A 59 9.33 24.76 17.15
CA VAL A 59 8.57 25.83 16.48
C VAL A 59 9.35 26.47 15.33
N ALA A 60 10.60 26.88 15.59
CA ALA A 60 11.41 27.59 14.59
C ALA A 60 11.76 26.71 13.39
N THR A 61 12.05 25.43 13.64
CA THR A 61 12.42 24.46 12.60
C THR A 61 11.21 24.11 11.73
N ILE A 62 10.06 23.82 12.34
CA ILE A 62 8.81 23.57 11.62
C ILE A 62 8.41 24.82 10.83
N ALA A 63 8.48 26.01 11.42
CA ALA A 63 8.09 27.26 10.76
C ALA A 63 8.93 27.53 9.50
N ALA A 64 10.25 27.34 9.58
CA ALA A 64 11.15 27.53 8.44
C ALA A 64 10.84 26.55 7.30
N GLU A 65 10.58 25.27 7.62
CA GLU A 65 10.25 24.26 6.61
C GLU A 65 8.87 24.54 5.99
N VAL A 66 7.88 24.95 6.79
CA VAL A 66 6.55 25.37 6.33
C VAL A 66 6.65 26.56 5.37
N THR A 67 7.40 27.61 5.72
CA THR A 67 7.60 28.78 4.85
C THR A 67 8.23 28.37 3.52
N SER A 68 9.27 27.53 3.58
CA SER A 68 9.96 27.00 2.39
C SER A 68 9.02 26.19 1.50
N PHE A 69 8.26 25.25 2.07
CA PHE A 69 7.37 24.36 1.34
C PHE A 69 6.18 25.09 0.75
N SER A 70 5.56 25.99 1.53
CA SER A 70 4.37 26.74 1.12
C SER A 70 4.62 27.60 -0.12
N SER A 71 5.85 28.11 -0.27
CA SER A 71 6.25 28.89 -1.45
C SER A 71 6.52 28.06 -2.71
N ARG A 72 6.73 26.73 -2.57
CA ARG A 72 7.21 25.85 -3.65
C ARG A 72 6.17 24.88 -4.17
N PHE A 73 5.22 24.46 -3.34
CA PHE A 73 4.27 23.39 -3.64
C PHE A 73 2.83 23.88 -3.61
N THR A 74 1.96 23.24 -4.39
CA THR A 74 0.53 23.59 -4.42
C THR A 74 -0.12 23.29 -3.08
N HIS A 75 0.18 22.14 -2.47
CA HIS A 75 -0.27 21.74 -1.15
C HIS A 75 0.91 21.40 -0.24
N VAL A 76 0.80 21.76 1.04
CA VAL A 76 1.73 21.33 2.08
C VAL A 76 0.93 20.57 3.11
N LEU A 77 1.33 19.33 3.42
CA LEU A 77 0.67 18.52 4.44
C LEU A 77 1.66 18.35 5.59
N THR A 78 1.28 18.78 6.79
CA THR A 78 2.02 18.41 7.99
C THR A 78 1.36 17.18 8.61
N ALA A 79 2.13 16.30 9.25
CA ALA A 79 1.59 15.19 10.03
C ALA A 79 2.34 15.11 11.36
N GLY A 80 1.63 15.36 12.47
CA GLY A 80 2.19 15.37 13.83
C GLY A 80 2.23 16.75 14.48
N GLY A 81 2.50 16.76 15.79
CA GLY A 81 2.62 17.96 16.61
C GLY A 81 1.35 18.82 16.75
N ILE A 82 0.14 18.23 16.63
CA ILE A 82 -1.14 18.95 16.76
C ILE A 82 -2.02 18.42 17.89
N GLY A 83 -1.50 17.58 18.77
CA GLY A 83 -2.20 17.09 19.95
C GLY A 83 -2.22 18.09 21.12
N PRO A 84 -2.64 17.62 22.31
CA PRO A 84 -2.75 18.47 23.49
C PRO A 84 -1.45 18.63 24.30
N THR A 85 -0.37 17.91 23.97
CA THR A 85 0.84 17.89 24.81
C THR A 85 1.73 19.10 24.55
N HIS A 86 2.78 19.28 25.36
CA HIS A 86 3.61 20.47 25.33
C HIS A 86 4.54 20.54 24.10
N ASP A 87 4.94 19.37 23.61
CA ASP A 87 5.68 19.12 22.38
C ASP A 87 4.83 19.23 21.11
N ASP A 88 3.50 19.22 21.21
CA ASP A 88 2.61 19.46 20.06
C ASP A 88 2.60 20.93 19.63
N VAL A 89 3.59 21.37 18.84
CA VAL A 89 3.82 22.80 18.55
C VAL A 89 3.57 23.22 17.09
N THR A 90 2.91 22.37 16.29
CA THR A 90 2.75 22.61 14.85
C THR A 90 1.81 23.79 14.56
N PHE A 91 0.77 24.04 15.37
CA PHE A 91 -0.08 25.24 15.18
C PHE A 91 0.71 26.53 15.44
N GLU A 92 1.49 26.57 16.51
CA GLU A 92 2.39 27.67 16.87
C GLU A 92 3.41 27.93 15.75
N ALA A 93 4.02 26.87 15.22
CA ALA A 93 4.97 26.96 14.14
C ALA A 93 4.36 27.50 12.84
N VAL A 94 3.15 27.04 12.48
CA VAL A 94 2.44 27.53 11.29
C VAL A 94 2.03 29.00 11.46
N ALA A 95 1.62 29.41 12.66
CA ALA A 95 1.39 30.83 12.96
C ALA A 95 2.67 31.65 12.77
N GLN A 96 3.78 31.20 13.34
CA GLN A 96 5.08 31.87 13.18
C GLN A 96 5.50 31.96 11.70
N ALA A 97 5.32 30.88 10.92
CA ALA A 97 5.69 30.82 9.50
C ALA A 97 4.98 31.88 8.64
N PHE A 98 3.78 32.29 9.04
CA PHE A 98 2.94 33.22 8.29
C PHE A 98 2.73 34.58 8.99
N GLY A 99 3.36 34.81 10.14
CA GLY A 99 3.17 36.02 10.94
C GLY A 99 1.75 36.15 11.48
N ASP A 100 1.11 35.02 11.80
CA ASP A 100 -0.25 34.94 12.30
C ASP A 100 -0.29 34.91 13.83
N GLU A 101 -1.41 35.31 14.42
CA GLU A 101 -1.62 35.25 15.87
C GLU A 101 -2.35 33.96 16.24
N LEU A 102 -1.91 33.28 17.31
CA LEU A 102 -2.64 32.12 17.84
C LEU A 102 -3.86 32.59 18.63
N LYS A 103 -5.05 32.14 18.26
CA LYS A 103 -6.31 32.48 18.96
C LYS A 103 -7.20 31.27 19.12
N PRO A 104 -8.02 31.23 20.20
CA PRO A 104 -9.10 30.27 20.28
C PRO A 104 -10.06 30.46 19.11
N HIS A 105 -10.36 29.38 18.39
CA HIS A 105 -11.38 29.38 17.34
C HIS A 105 -12.72 28.92 17.92
N PRO A 106 -13.80 29.73 17.85
CA PRO A 106 -15.07 29.43 18.52
C PRO A 106 -15.67 28.06 18.16
N GLU A 107 -15.59 27.65 16.89
CA GLU A 107 -16.08 26.33 16.46
C GLU A 107 -15.25 25.17 17.02
N LEU A 108 -13.93 25.33 17.16
CA LEU A 108 -13.07 24.31 17.75
C LEU A 108 -13.28 24.24 19.27
N GLU A 109 -13.45 25.37 19.95
CA GLU A 109 -13.80 25.40 21.38
C GLU A 109 -15.12 24.65 21.63
N ALA A 110 -16.13 24.89 20.80
CA ALA A 110 -17.42 24.19 20.89
C ALA A 110 -17.26 22.68 20.63
N ALA A 111 -16.49 22.29 19.60
CA ALA A 111 -16.25 20.90 19.26
C ALA A 111 -15.48 20.16 20.37
N VAL A 112 -14.41 20.76 20.90
CA VAL A 112 -13.63 20.22 22.02
C VAL A 112 -14.49 20.06 23.27
N LYS A 113 -15.31 21.07 23.59
CA LYS A 113 -16.24 21.00 24.73
C LYS A 113 -17.28 19.89 24.56
N ALA A 114 -17.79 19.68 23.35
CA ALA A 114 -18.74 18.61 23.03
C ALA A 114 -18.12 17.21 23.14
N LEU A 115 -16.79 17.08 22.98
CA LEU A 115 -16.07 15.82 23.20
C LEU A 115 -15.85 15.49 24.69
N GLY A 116 -16.17 16.42 25.61
CA GLY A 116 -16.12 16.18 27.06
C GLY A 116 -14.71 16.08 27.65
N GLY A 117 -13.68 16.43 26.88
CA GLY A 117 -12.28 16.31 27.29
C GLY A 117 -11.83 17.49 28.15
N LYS A 118 -11.33 17.23 29.36
CA LYS A 118 -10.43 18.16 30.07
C LYS A 118 -9.03 18.01 29.47
N GLY A 119 -8.31 19.11 29.23
CA GLY A 119 -6.94 19.07 28.69
C GLY A 119 -6.84 19.09 27.15
N TRP A 120 -7.94 19.39 26.46
CA TRP A 120 -7.99 19.49 24.98
C TRP A 120 -8.09 20.95 24.50
N GLU A 121 -8.04 21.92 25.43
CA GLU A 121 -8.23 23.34 25.16
C GLU A 121 -7.19 23.88 24.16
N LYS A 122 -5.97 23.34 24.19
CA LYS A 122 -4.89 23.69 23.25
C LYS A 122 -5.28 23.49 21.79
N LEU A 123 -6.12 22.49 21.49
CA LEU A 123 -6.57 22.20 20.12
C LEU A 123 -7.46 23.30 19.52
N SER A 124 -8.01 24.17 20.38
CA SER A 124 -8.78 25.33 19.92
C SER A 124 -7.90 26.52 19.57
N LEU A 125 -6.65 26.56 20.04
CA LEU A 125 -5.69 27.60 19.75
C LEU A 125 -5.06 27.33 18.38
N VAL A 126 -5.55 28.04 17.36
CA VAL A 126 -5.08 27.90 15.98
C VAL A 126 -4.67 29.28 15.43
N PRO A 127 -3.88 29.33 14.34
CA PRO A 127 -3.58 30.58 13.67
C PRO A 127 -4.85 31.34 13.27
N SER A 128 -4.91 32.65 13.46
CA SER A 128 -6.14 33.44 13.28
C SER A 128 -6.72 33.43 11.87
N SER A 129 -5.88 33.14 10.86
CA SER A 129 -6.28 32.96 9.47
C SER A 129 -6.65 31.52 9.08
N ALA A 130 -6.76 30.63 10.07
CA ALA A 130 -7.11 29.23 9.87
C ALA A 130 -8.48 29.04 9.21
N ARG A 131 -8.56 28.01 8.37
CA ARG A 131 -9.79 27.49 7.78
C ARG A 131 -10.03 26.07 8.28
N LEU A 132 -11.27 25.78 8.64
CA LEU A 132 -11.70 24.48 9.13
C LEU A 132 -12.38 23.69 8.01
N HIS A 133 -11.97 22.44 7.82
CA HIS A 133 -12.54 21.53 6.82
C HIS A 133 -13.19 20.34 7.51
N TYR A 134 -14.50 20.19 7.32
CA TYR A 134 -15.26 19.05 7.83
C TYR A 134 -15.44 18.01 6.73
N GLY A 135 -14.90 16.83 6.97
CA GLY A 135 -15.08 15.66 6.10
C GLY A 135 -16.07 14.67 6.70
N THR A 136 -16.40 13.64 5.91
CA THR A 136 -17.22 12.52 6.36
C THR A 136 -16.32 11.32 6.65
N ASP A 137 -16.50 10.69 7.80
CA ASP A 137 -15.77 9.47 8.14
C ASP A 137 -16.23 8.32 7.22
N PRO A 138 -15.33 7.76 6.39
CA PRO A 138 -15.70 6.71 5.45
C PRO A 138 -16.18 5.42 6.15
N ARG A 139 -15.84 5.22 7.42
CA ARG A 139 -16.24 4.03 8.19
C ARG A 139 -17.65 4.12 8.76
N THR A 140 -18.08 5.32 9.14
CA THR A 140 -19.35 5.52 9.85
C THR A 140 -20.39 6.29 9.03
N GLY A 141 -19.96 6.96 7.95
CA GLY A 141 -20.80 7.86 7.16
C GLY A 141 -21.19 9.15 7.91
N GLN A 142 -20.63 9.38 9.10
CA GLN A 142 -20.92 10.55 9.92
C GLN A 142 -19.87 11.64 9.71
N PRO A 143 -20.22 12.93 9.86
CA PRO A 143 -19.24 14.01 9.86
C PRO A 143 -18.17 13.82 10.95
N PHE A 144 -16.92 14.22 10.66
CA PHE A 144 -15.89 14.25 11.69
C PHE A 144 -16.25 15.21 12.82
N LYS A 145 -15.94 14.79 14.05
CA LYS A 145 -16.18 15.61 15.25
C LYS A 145 -15.19 16.78 15.35
N LEU A 146 -14.00 16.63 14.79
CA LEU A 146 -12.98 17.69 14.69
C LEU A 146 -12.67 17.92 13.20
N PRO A 147 -12.51 19.19 12.78
CA PRO A 147 -12.14 19.52 11.41
C PRO A 147 -10.63 19.31 11.18
N LEU A 148 -10.26 19.20 9.91
CA LEU A 148 -8.88 19.45 9.48
C LEU A 148 -8.65 20.96 9.44
N VAL A 149 -7.61 21.44 10.13
CA VAL A 149 -7.22 22.85 10.13
C VAL A 149 -6.26 23.09 8.97
N SER A 150 -6.40 24.24 8.30
CA SER A 150 -5.45 24.69 7.28
C SER A 150 -5.17 26.18 7.38
N VAL A 151 -3.97 26.59 6.97
CA VAL A 151 -3.59 27.99 6.82
C VAL A 151 -2.93 28.16 5.45
N ARG A 152 -3.48 29.05 4.62
CA ARG A 152 -3.10 29.19 3.20
C ARG A 152 -3.19 27.83 2.48
N ASN A 153 -2.07 27.28 2.01
CA ASN A 153 -1.97 25.97 1.36
C ASN A 153 -1.41 24.87 2.26
N VAL A 154 -1.30 25.11 3.58
CA VAL A 154 -0.77 24.17 4.56
C VAL A 154 -1.92 23.51 5.31
N TYR A 155 -1.99 22.19 5.30
CA TYR A 155 -3.02 21.36 5.92
C TYR A 155 -2.40 20.56 7.06
N LEU A 156 -2.97 20.69 8.26
CA LEU A 156 -2.35 20.17 9.49
C LEU A 156 -3.01 18.86 9.93
N PHE A 157 -2.38 17.73 9.58
CA PHE A 157 -2.89 16.39 9.92
C PHE A 157 -2.36 15.90 11.28
N PRO A 158 -3.15 15.04 11.97
CA PRO A 158 -2.69 14.36 13.18
C PRO A 158 -1.54 13.39 12.87
N GLY A 159 -0.63 13.19 13.83
CA GLY A 159 0.46 12.22 13.69
C GLY A 159 0.02 10.75 13.78
N ILE A 160 -1.13 10.49 14.43
CA ILE A 160 -1.67 9.14 14.60
C ILE A 160 -2.11 8.56 13.24
N PRO A 161 -1.52 7.45 12.75
CA PRO A 161 -1.75 6.98 11.38
C PRO A 161 -3.21 6.69 11.05
N GLU A 162 -3.95 6.05 11.97
CA GLU A 162 -5.35 5.72 11.75
C GLU A 162 -6.24 6.98 11.63
N LEU A 163 -5.94 8.03 12.39
CA LEU A 163 -6.68 9.30 12.30
C LEU A 163 -6.34 10.03 11.01
N LEU A 164 -5.05 10.12 10.66
CA LEU A 164 -4.61 10.76 9.42
C LEU A 164 -5.26 10.12 8.20
N ARG A 165 -5.30 8.77 8.16
CA ARG A 165 -5.94 8.01 7.08
C ARG A 165 -7.40 8.37 6.92
N ARG A 166 -8.17 8.33 8.01
CA ARG A 166 -9.59 8.70 7.99
C ARG A 166 -9.80 10.12 7.50
N VAL A 167 -9.04 11.08 8.06
CA VAL A 167 -9.19 12.50 7.71
C VAL A 167 -8.89 12.73 6.24
N LEU A 168 -7.78 12.20 5.70
CA LEU A 168 -7.45 12.36 4.29
C LEU A 168 -8.51 11.70 3.39
N GLU A 169 -8.97 10.50 3.75
CA GLU A 169 -9.99 9.79 2.99
C GLU A 169 -11.33 10.53 2.94
N GLY A 170 -11.78 11.07 4.07
CA GLY A 170 -13.01 11.87 4.16
C GLY A 170 -12.92 13.25 3.51
N LEU A 171 -11.71 13.71 3.18
CA LEU A 171 -11.43 15.02 2.60
C LEU A 171 -10.66 14.96 1.27
N LYS A 172 -10.68 13.81 0.57
CA LYS A 172 -10.00 13.63 -0.73
C LYS A 172 -10.32 14.73 -1.74
N GLY A 173 -11.56 15.23 -1.73
CA GLY A 173 -12.01 16.31 -2.61
C GLY A 173 -11.21 17.61 -2.49
N LEU A 174 -10.53 17.86 -1.36
CA LEU A 174 -9.65 19.03 -1.21
C LEU A 174 -8.37 18.95 -2.06
N PHE A 175 -7.96 17.73 -2.41
CA PHE A 175 -6.69 17.46 -3.09
C PHE A 175 -6.89 16.83 -4.47
N GLN A 176 -8.12 16.47 -4.84
CA GLN A 176 -8.40 15.80 -6.10
C GLN A 176 -8.06 16.70 -7.29
N ASN A 177 -7.16 16.22 -8.14
CA ASN A 177 -6.84 16.75 -9.44
C ASN A 177 -7.29 15.75 -10.51
N THR A 178 -8.44 15.98 -11.12
CA THR A 178 -8.99 15.09 -12.16
C THR A 178 -8.31 15.26 -13.52
N ALA A 179 -7.48 16.29 -13.70
CA ALA A 179 -6.77 16.54 -14.95
C ALA A 179 -5.52 15.65 -15.12
N VAL A 180 -5.06 15.00 -14.04
CA VAL A 180 -3.88 14.13 -14.06
C VAL A 180 -4.26 12.77 -13.52
N GLN A 181 -3.89 11.73 -14.26
CA GLN A 181 -3.91 10.35 -13.78
C GLN A 181 -2.52 9.77 -13.88
N PHE A 182 -2.16 8.95 -12.91
CA PHE A 182 -0.85 8.34 -12.84
C PHE A 182 -0.97 6.85 -13.14
N HIS A 183 -0.23 6.39 -14.14
CA HIS A 183 -0.22 5.01 -14.61
C HIS A 183 1.11 4.37 -14.27
N LEU A 184 1.05 3.17 -13.70
CA LEU A 184 2.20 2.34 -13.35
C LEU A 184 2.08 0.99 -14.07
N ARG A 185 3.19 0.50 -14.60
CA ARG A 185 3.35 -0.89 -15.04
C ARG A 185 4.61 -1.46 -14.44
N GLU A 186 4.57 -2.76 -14.19
CA GLU A 186 5.69 -3.50 -13.64
C GLU A 186 6.10 -4.59 -14.62
N LEU A 187 7.41 -4.77 -14.78
CA LEU A 187 8.00 -5.91 -15.46
C LEU A 187 8.93 -6.62 -14.48
N TYR A 188 8.95 -7.94 -14.55
CA TYR A 188 9.80 -8.77 -13.71
C TYR A 188 10.83 -9.45 -14.59
N VAL A 189 12.11 -9.31 -14.26
CA VAL A 189 13.23 -9.73 -15.11
C VAL A 189 14.13 -10.69 -14.35
N ALA A 190 14.35 -11.89 -14.90
CA ALA A 190 15.32 -12.89 -14.45
C ALA A 190 16.70 -12.65 -15.09
N ALA A 191 17.19 -11.42 -14.98
CA ALA A 191 18.54 -11.02 -15.39
C ALA A 191 19.10 -10.07 -14.34
N ASP A 192 20.43 -10.03 -14.24
CA ASP A 192 21.14 -9.14 -13.35
C ASP A 192 20.93 -7.67 -13.75
N GLU A 193 20.84 -6.77 -12.76
CA GLU A 193 20.60 -5.35 -13.02
C GLU A 193 21.69 -4.74 -13.92
N ALA A 194 22.95 -5.17 -13.74
CA ALA A 194 24.08 -4.66 -14.51
C ALA A 194 23.95 -4.94 -16.01
N SER A 195 23.42 -6.10 -16.42
CA SER A 195 23.25 -6.42 -17.84
C SER A 195 22.13 -5.63 -18.51
N ILE A 196 21.09 -5.26 -17.76
CA ILE A 196 19.95 -4.51 -18.30
C ILE A 196 20.08 -2.99 -18.13
N ALA A 197 20.98 -2.52 -17.26
CA ALA A 197 21.19 -1.09 -17.00
C ALA A 197 21.46 -0.25 -18.27
N PRO A 198 22.28 -0.70 -19.26
CA PRO A 198 22.45 0.06 -20.50
C PRO A 198 21.15 0.22 -21.30
N ILE A 199 20.31 -0.82 -21.34
CA ILE A 199 19.01 -0.80 -22.02
C ILE A 199 18.08 0.20 -21.34
N LEU A 200 18.07 0.23 -20.00
CA LEU A 200 17.27 1.19 -19.23
C LEU A 200 17.74 2.62 -19.45
N ALA A 201 19.05 2.85 -19.53
CA ALA A 201 19.62 4.17 -19.80
C ALA A 201 19.25 4.67 -21.21
N GLU A 202 19.32 3.80 -22.22
CA GLU A 202 18.87 4.12 -23.58
C GLU A 202 17.37 4.42 -23.64
N ALA A 203 16.55 3.62 -22.96
CA ALA A 203 15.12 3.85 -22.85
C ALA A 203 14.82 5.20 -22.16
N GLN A 204 15.49 5.51 -21.06
CA GLN A 204 15.31 6.77 -20.33
C GLN A 204 15.73 7.98 -21.18
N ALA A 205 16.79 7.85 -21.97
CA ALA A 205 17.22 8.89 -22.91
C ALA A 205 16.22 9.07 -24.07
N HIS A 206 15.61 7.97 -24.54
CA HIS A 206 14.63 7.99 -25.62
C HIS A 206 13.30 8.64 -25.21
N PHE A 207 12.75 8.25 -24.06
CA PHE A 207 11.43 8.74 -23.61
C PHE A 207 11.51 10.03 -22.78
N GLY A 208 12.66 10.34 -22.19
CA GLY A 208 12.87 11.53 -21.37
C GLY A 208 11.85 11.64 -20.24
N ARG A 209 11.24 12.82 -20.07
CA ARG A 209 10.27 13.07 -18.98
C ARG A 209 8.90 12.43 -19.20
N ARG A 210 8.61 11.87 -20.37
CA ARG A 210 7.31 11.24 -20.68
C ARG A 210 7.14 9.88 -20.00
N LEU A 211 8.25 9.25 -19.60
CA LEU A 211 8.28 7.94 -18.96
C LEU A 211 9.35 7.92 -17.86
N GLY A 212 8.89 7.70 -16.62
CA GLY A 212 9.77 7.39 -15.50
C GLY A 212 10.10 5.91 -15.50
N LEU A 213 11.39 5.58 -15.51
CA LEU A 213 11.87 4.22 -15.36
C LEU A 213 12.52 4.02 -13.99
N GLY A 214 12.18 2.92 -13.33
CA GLY A 214 12.80 2.48 -12.09
C GLY A 214 13.24 1.03 -12.19
N SER A 215 14.37 0.70 -11.55
CA SER A 215 14.86 -0.66 -11.37
C SER A 215 15.05 -0.95 -9.88
N TYR A 216 14.57 -2.11 -9.45
CA TYR A 216 14.62 -2.55 -8.06
C TYR A 216 15.06 -4.01 -8.01
N PRO A 217 16.35 -4.27 -7.72
CA PRO A 217 16.85 -5.62 -7.48
C PRO A 217 16.16 -6.27 -6.28
N ASP A 218 15.82 -7.55 -6.41
CA ASP A 218 15.25 -8.35 -5.34
C ASP A 218 16.10 -9.61 -5.15
N TRP A 219 16.98 -9.55 -4.16
CA TRP A 219 17.94 -10.61 -3.86
C TRP A 219 17.29 -11.78 -3.11
N GLY A 220 16.06 -11.61 -2.62
CA GLY A 220 15.31 -12.63 -1.90
C GLY A 220 14.31 -13.37 -2.79
N SER A 221 14.04 -12.89 -4.00
CA SER A 221 13.10 -13.52 -4.92
C SER A 221 13.75 -14.69 -5.65
N ASN A 222 13.08 -15.85 -5.60
CA ASN A 222 13.43 -17.03 -6.40
C ASN A 222 12.83 -16.98 -7.82
N TYR A 223 12.01 -15.97 -8.13
CA TYR A 223 11.24 -15.90 -9.37
C TYR A 223 11.82 -14.89 -10.38
N TYR A 224 12.33 -13.76 -9.91
CA TYR A 224 12.92 -12.70 -10.71
C TYR A 224 14.10 -12.10 -9.96
N GLN A 225 15.01 -11.42 -10.65
CA GLN A 225 16.15 -10.73 -10.03
C GLN A 225 15.93 -9.22 -9.94
N VAL A 226 15.23 -8.63 -10.92
CA VAL A 226 14.96 -7.19 -10.95
C VAL A 226 13.49 -6.95 -11.25
N LYS A 227 12.84 -6.10 -10.44
CA LYS A 227 11.56 -5.49 -10.76
C LYS A 227 11.80 -4.15 -11.45
N LEU A 228 11.28 -4.00 -12.65
CA LEU A 228 11.25 -2.75 -13.38
C LEU A 228 9.89 -2.09 -13.23
N THR A 229 9.88 -0.77 -13.06
CA THR A 229 8.66 0.04 -13.02
C THR A 229 8.67 1.06 -14.13
N LEU A 230 7.54 1.19 -14.83
CA LEU A 230 7.29 2.20 -15.84
C LEU A 230 6.18 3.11 -15.34
N ASP A 231 6.45 4.40 -15.26
CA ASP A 231 5.60 5.40 -14.64
C ASP A 231 5.29 6.54 -15.61
N SER A 232 4.02 6.89 -15.81
CA SER A 232 3.65 8.01 -16.69
C SER A 232 2.32 8.63 -16.30
N GLU A 233 2.09 9.87 -16.73
CA GLU A 233 0.79 10.55 -16.65
C GLU A 233 -0.12 10.17 -17.83
N ASP A 234 0.42 9.50 -18.87
CA ASP A 234 -0.28 9.09 -20.08
C ASP A 234 -0.08 7.59 -20.34
N GLU A 235 -1.11 6.90 -20.85
CA GLU A 235 -0.98 5.47 -21.20
C GLU A 235 -0.09 5.25 -22.43
N GLY A 236 -0.08 6.17 -23.40
CA GLY A 236 0.66 6.04 -24.65
C GLY A 236 2.19 5.83 -24.47
N PRO A 237 2.92 6.74 -23.80
CA PRO A 237 4.34 6.56 -23.52
C PRO A 237 4.66 5.28 -22.74
N LEU A 238 3.71 4.83 -21.91
CA LEU A 238 3.87 3.65 -21.08
C LEU A 238 3.70 2.36 -21.89
N GLU A 239 2.76 2.30 -22.82
CA GLU A 239 2.66 1.21 -23.80
C GLU A 239 3.87 1.16 -24.74
N GLU A 240 4.29 2.33 -25.27
CA GLU A 240 5.49 2.45 -26.09
C GLU A 240 6.74 1.99 -25.33
N GLY A 241 6.87 2.39 -24.06
CA GLY A 241 7.97 1.99 -23.18
C GLY A 241 7.99 0.49 -22.88
N LEU A 242 6.82 -0.10 -22.62
CA LEU A 242 6.69 -1.55 -22.42
C LEU A 242 7.14 -2.32 -23.67
N ALA A 243 6.67 -1.90 -24.85
CA ALA A 243 7.06 -2.52 -26.11
C ALA A 243 8.57 -2.36 -26.38
N TYR A 244 9.11 -1.16 -26.11
CA TYR A 244 10.53 -0.83 -26.27
C TYR A 244 11.43 -1.73 -25.41
N LEU A 245 11.09 -1.90 -24.13
CA LEU A 245 11.85 -2.72 -23.19
C LEU A 245 11.68 -4.21 -23.53
N THR A 246 10.47 -4.67 -23.80
CA THR A 246 10.21 -6.08 -24.15
C THR A 246 11.00 -6.53 -25.37
N ALA A 247 11.20 -5.66 -26.35
CA ALA A 247 11.97 -5.95 -27.56
C ALA A 247 13.50 -5.99 -27.34
N ARG A 248 14.02 -5.36 -26.27
CA ARG A 248 15.46 -5.19 -26.05
C ARG A 248 16.01 -5.95 -24.86
N LEU A 249 15.16 -6.27 -23.88
CA LEU A 249 15.55 -7.10 -22.75
C LEU A 249 16.03 -8.48 -23.23
N PRO A 250 16.94 -9.14 -22.49
CA PRO A 250 17.48 -10.43 -22.90
C PRO A 250 16.35 -11.44 -23.20
N PRO A 251 16.40 -12.18 -24.31
CA PRO A 251 15.36 -13.13 -24.67
C PRO A 251 15.09 -14.13 -23.55
N GLY A 252 13.81 -14.31 -23.17
CA GLY A 252 13.42 -15.22 -22.10
C GLY A 252 13.66 -14.71 -20.67
N SER A 253 14.19 -13.49 -20.49
CA SER A 253 14.39 -12.91 -19.17
C SER A 253 13.10 -12.37 -18.54
N LEU A 254 12.07 -12.08 -19.32
CA LEU A 254 10.79 -11.61 -18.77
C LEU A 254 10.05 -12.76 -18.08
N VAL A 255 9.74 -12.52 -16.80
CA VAL A 255 9.06 -13.49 -15.94
C VAL A 255 7.60 -13.06 -15.76
N PRO A 256 6.62 -13.94 -16.08
CA PRO A 256 5.25 -13.73 -15.67
C PRO A 256 5.16 -13.98 -14.15
N TYR A 257 5.29 -12.92 -13.36
CA TYR A 257 5.22 -12.98 -11.90
C TYR A 257 3.90 -12.42 -11.38
N MET A 258 3.30 -13.14 -10.42
CA MET A 258 2.08 -12.74 -9.73
C MET A 258 2.37 -12.68 -8.22
N PRO A 259 2.51 -11.47 -7.63
CA PRO A 259 2.88 -11.29 -6.22
C PRO A 259 1.92 -11.98 -5.24
N ASP A 260 0.62 -12.02 -5.58
CA ASP A 260 -0.44 -12.56 -4.73
C ASP A 260 -1.09 -13.82 -5.33
N ALA A 261 -0.28 -14.68 -5.95
CA ALA A 261 -0.76 -15.88 -6.65
C ALA A 261 -1.69 -16.76 -5.80
N VAL A 262 -1.48 -16.81 -4.47
CA VAL A 262 -2.32 -17.58 -3.54
C VAL A 262 -3.68 -16.91 -3.31
N GLN A 263 -3.73 -15.58 -3.11
CA GLN A 263 -5.00 -14.87 -2.93
C GLN A 263 -5.84 -14.89 -4.21
N GLN A 264 -5.18 -14.82 -5.36
CA GLN A 264 -5.83 -14.88 -6.68
C GLN A 264 -6.05 -16.31 -7.18
N ALA A 265 -5.61 -17.32 -6.43
CA ALA A 265 -5.63 -18.72 -6.85
C ALA A 265 -7.06 -19.18 -7.16
N SER A 266 -8.04 -18.82 -6.33
CA SER A 266 -9.44 -19.19 -6.55
C SER A 266 -9.94 -18.72 -7.91
N GLU A 267 -9.87 -17.41 -8.19
CA GLU A 267 -10.35 -16.86 -9.45
C GLU A 267 -9.63 -17.48 -10.66
N ALA A 268 -8.29 -17.59 -10.59
CA ALA A 268 -7.49 -18.15 -11.68
C ALA A 268 -7.83 -19.63 -11.96
N VAL A 269 -8.00 -20.44 -10.92
CA VAL A 269 -8.32 -21.87 -11.02
C VAL A 269 -9.72 -22.08 -11.61
N TYR A 270 -10.73 -21.34 -11.14
CA TYR A 270 -12.09 -21.47 -11.67
C TYR A 270 -12.22 -20.91 -13.09
N LYS A 271 -11.47 -19.86 -13.43
CA LYS A 271 -11.36 -19.37 -14.81
C LYS A 271 -10.74 -20.43 -15.73
N LEU A 272 -9.68 -21.11 -15.28
CA LEU A 272 -9.09 -22.22 -16.03
C LEU A 272 -10.06 -23.39 -16.19
N ALA A 273 -10.80 -23.74 -15.13
CA ALA A 273 -11.83 -24.79 -15.17
C ALA A 273 -12.92 -24.48 -16.22
N GLY A 274 -13.32 -23.21 -16.33
CA GLY A 274 -14.31 -22.73 -17.30
C GLY A 274 -13.77 -22.44 -18.71
N SER A 275 -12.47 -22.65 -18.97
CA SER A 275 -11.84 -22.26 -20.23
C SER A 275 -12.23 -23.10 -21.46
N GLY A 276 -12.82 -24.28 -21.25
CA GLY A 276 -13.11 -25.25 -22.32
C GLY A 276 -11.86 -25.93 -22.91
N SER A 277 -10.69 -25.74 -22.31
CA SER A 277 -9.47 -26.45 -22.69
C SER A 277 -9.42 -27.87 -22.11
N SER A 278 -8.66 -28.78 -22.72
CA SER A 278 -8.47 -30.14 -22.20
C SER A 278 -7.90 -30.16 -20.76
N LEU A 279 -7.05 -29.19 -20.42
CA LEU A 279 -6.58 -29.02 -19.03
C LEU A 279 -7.71 -28.48 -18.14
N GLY A 280 -8.47 -27.50 -18.61
CA GLY A 280 -9.62 -26.93 -17.92
C GLY A 280 -10.67 -27.98 -17.53
N GLU A 281 -11.01 -28.89 -18.43
CA GLU A 281 -11.94 -30.00 -18.15
C GLU A 281 -11.44 -30.91 -17.01
N LYS A 282 -10.14 -31.23 -17.01
CA LYS A 282 -9.52 -32.03 -15.93
C LYS A 282 -9.52 -31.28 -14.60
N VAL A 283 -9.23 -29.98 -14.64
CA VAL A 283 -9.27 -29.11 -13.46
C VAL A 283 -10.71 -29.01 -12.91
N ALA A 284 -11.71 -28.89 -13.78
CA ALA A 284 -13.12 -28.86 -13.39
C ALA A 284 -13.54 -30.18 -12.69
N GLY A 285 -13.16 -31.33 -13.24
CA GLY A 285 -13.42 -32.63 -12.60
C GLY A 285 -12.72 -32.79 -11.25
N ALA A 286 -11.48 -32.32 -11.12
CA ALA A 286 -10.75 -32.31 -9.86
C ALA A 286 -11.43 -31.41 -8.82
N LEU A 287 -11.82 -30.19 -9.20
CA LEU A 287 -12.56 -29.26 -8.33
C LEU A 287 -13.89 -29.85 -7.87
N GLN A 288 -14.65 -30.47 -8.77
CA GLN A 288 -15.92 -31.14 -8.41
C GLN A 288 -15.71 -32.22 -7.33
N THR A 289 -14.63 -32.98 -7.44
CA THR A 289 -14.28 -34.00 -6.44
C THR A 289 -13.95 -33.37 -5.08
N ILE A 290 -13.16 -32.30 -5.09
CA ILE A 290 -12.80 -31.56 -3.87
C ILE A 290 -14.02 -30.91 -3.22
N GLU A 291 -14.87 -30.24 -4.00
CA GLU A 291 -16.10 -29.60 -3.54
C GLU A 291 -17.07 -30.63 -2.96
N THR A 292 -17.18 -31.81 -3.57
CA THR A 292 -17.98 -32.92 -3.03
C THR A 292 -17.47 -33.37 -1.66
N ALA A 293 -16.14 -33.43 -1.48
CA ALA A 293 -15.54 -33.74 -0.19
C ALA A 293 -15.81 -32.62 0.84
N LEU A 294 -15.66 -31.35 0.46
CA LEU A 294 -15.94 -30.18 1.29
C LEU A 294 -17.42 -30.04 1.66
N ALA A 295 -18.34 -30.55 0.83
CA ALA A 295 -19.76 -30.60 1.14
C ALA A 295 -20.10 -31.72 2.14
N ARG A 296 -19.29 -32.79 2.19
CA ARG A 296 -19.54 -33.97 3.03
C ARG A 296 -18.81 -33.94 4.37
N TYR A 297 -17.67 -33.27 4.44
CA TYR A 297 -16.78 -33.26 5.60
C TYR A 297 -16.35 -31.85 5.98
N ASP A 298 -16.22 -31.59 7.28
CA ASP A 298 -15.60 -30.38 7.78
C ASP A 298 -14.10 -30.35 7.50
N LEU A 299 -13.52 -29.15 7.42
CA LEU A 299 -12.08 -28.96 7.16
C LEU A 299 -11.21 -29.72 8.17
N ALA A 300 -11.63 -29.74 9.44
CA ALA A 300 -10.97 -30.52 10.50
C ALA A 300 -10.92 -32.05 10.24
N ARG A 301 -11.73 -32.58 9.32
CA ARG A 301 -11.80 -34.02 8.97
C ARG A 301 -11.19 -34.33 7.60
N LEU A 302 -10.67 -33.32 6.91
CA LEU A 302 -10.05 -33.45 5.61
C LEU A 302 -8.55 -33.18 5.73
N CYS A 303 -7.77 -33.94 4.98
CA CYS A 303 -6.32 -33.77 4.95
C CYS A 303 -5.80 -33.92 3.53
N VAL A 304 -4.89 -33.05 3.12
CA VAL A 304 -4.23 -33.09 1.81
C VAL A 304 -2.87 -33.74 1.95
N GLY A 305 -2.65 -34.85 1.22
CA GLY A 305 -1.33 -35.46 1.14
C GLY A 305 -0.36 -34.55 0.37
N PHE A 306 0.75 -34.18 0.98
CA PHE A 306 1.75 -33.30 0.38
C PHE A 306 3.15 -33.84 0.61
N ASN A 307 3.85 -34.16 -0.47
CA ASN A 307 5.22 -34.66 -0.45
C ASN A 307 6.22 -33.73 -1.15
N GLY A 308 5.79 -32.51 -1.52
CA GLY A 308 6.61 -31.51 -2.21
C GLY A 308 6.74 -31.74 -3.71
N GLY A 309 6.09 -32.76 -4.27
CA GLY A 309 6.03 -32.99 -5.71
C GLY A 309 5.12 -32.00 -6.45
N LYS A 310 5.26 -31.92 -7.77
CA LYS A 310 4.40 -31.08 -8.63
C LYS A 310 2.92 -31.42 -8.49
N ASP A 311 2.58 -32.70 -8.36
CA ASP A 311 1.18 -33.16 -8.38
C ASP A 311 0.47 -32.79 -7.08
N CYS A 312 1.14 -32.96 -5.93
CA CYS A 312 0.56 -32.54 -4.66
C CYS A 312 0.55 -31.02 -4.48
N THR A 313 1.47 -30.30 -5.13
CA THR A 313 1.45 -28.83 -5.18
C THR A 313 0.25 -28.33 -5.98
N ALA A 314 -0.02 -28.93 -7.15
CA ALA A 314 -1.24 -28.64 -7.90
C ALA A 314 -2.50 -28.95 -7.08
N LEU A 315 -2.55 -30.10 -6.41
CA LEU A 315 -3.67 -30.46 -5.53
C LEU A 315 -3.86 -29.47 -4.39
N LEU A 316 -2.77 -29.00 -3.77
CA LEU A 316 -2.80 -28.01 -2.70
C LEU A 316 -3.44 -26.69 -3.17
N HIS A 317 -3.06 -26.20 -4.36
CA HIS A 317 -3.66 -24.99 -4.94
C HIS A 317 -5.13 -25.18 -5.32
N LEU A 318 -5.51 -26.31 -5.91
CA LEU A 318 -6.91 -26.61 -6.24
C LEU A 318 -7.77 -26.69 -4.98
N PHE A 319 -7.26 -27.33 -3.92
CA PHE A 319 -7.97 -27.44 -2.66
C PHE A 319 -8.12 -26.07 -2.00
N HIS A 320 -7.04 -25.28 -1.95
CA HIS A 320 -7.08 -23.91 -1.43
C HIS A 320 -8.11 -23.04 -2.17
N ALA A 321 -8.13 -23.08 -3.50
CA ALA A 321 -9.10 -22.38 -4.34
C ALA A 321 -10.55 -22.78 -4.01
N ALA A 322 -10.82 -24.08 -3.87
CA ALA A 322 -12.14 -24.60 -3.54
C ALA A 322 -12.61 -24.19 -2.13
N VAL A 323 -11.71 -24.18 -1.15
CA VAL A 323 -12.03 -23.70 0.21
C VAL A 323 -12.35 -22.22 0.20
N GLN A 324 -11.53 -21.37 -0.45
CA GLN A 324 -11.82 -19.94 -0.55
C GLN A 324 -13.19 -19.66 -1.19
N ARG A 325 -13.59 -20.44 -2.20
CA ARG A 325 -14.89 -20.26 -2.87
C ARG A 325 -16.07 -20.74 -2.02
N THR A 326 -15.95 -21.91 -1.40
CA THR A 326 -17.07 -22.57 -0.70
C THR A 326 -17.20 -22.13 0.76
N ARG A 327 -16.10 -21.66 1.37
CA ARG A 327 -16.01 -21.25 2.77
C ARG A 327 -15.07 -20.03 2.91
N PRO A 328 -15.43 -18.84 2.38
CA PRO A 328 -14.56 -17.66 2.38
C PRO A 328 -14.20 -17.16 3.80
N ASP A 329 -15.06 -17.41 4.79
CA ASP A 329 -14.86 -17.00 6.19
C ASP A 329 -14.14 -18.06 7.05
N ALA A 330 -13.72 -19.18 6.47
CA ALA A 330 -13.04 -20.24 7.22
C ALA A 330 -11.66 -19.77 7.69
N GLN A 331 -11.47 -19.66 9.00
CA GLN A 331 -10.16 -19.40 9.62
C GLN A 331 -9.39 -20.69 9.97
N GLU A 332 -10.02 -21.85 9.77
CA GLU A 332 -9.41 -23.15 10.06
C GLU A 332 -8.24 -23.45 9.09
N PRO A 333 -7.05 -23.80 9.61
CA PRO A 333 -5.91 -24.12 8.76
C PRO A 333 -6.12 -25.44 8.04
N LEU A 334 -5.73 -25.50 6.76
CA LEU A 334 -5.72 -26.75 6.00
C LEU A 334 -4.81 -27.76 6.68
N GLN A 335 -5.31 -28.98 6.90
CA GLN A 335 -4.46 -30.06 7.38
C GLN A 335 -3.68 -30.69 6.22
N VAL A 336 -2.37 -30.79 6.38
CA VAL A 336 -1.47 -31.37 5.39
C VAL A 336 -0.77 -32.60 5.98
N LEU A 337 -0.83 -33.73 5.27
CA LEU A 337 -0.16 -34.97 5.63
C LEU A 337 1.12 -35.12 4.81
N TYR A 338 2.27 -35.06 5.49
CA TYR A 338 3.57 -35.36 4.92
C TYR A 338 4.16 -36.61 5.57
N VAL A 339 4.48 -37.61 4.75
CA VAL A 339 5.18 -38.81 5.19
C VAL A 339 6.67 -38.61 4.98
N ARG A 340 7.40 -38.39 6.08
CA ARG A 340 8.86 -38.23 6.06
C ARG A 340 9.56 -39.52 5.59
N SER A 341 10.42 -39.38 4.58
CA SER A 341 11.36 -40.43 4.17
C SER A 341 12.48 -40.57 5.21
N ILE A 342 13.20 -41.71 5.20
CA ILE A 342 14.28 -42.02 6.15
C ILE A 342 15.50 -41.09 5.96
N SER A 343 15.64 -40.48 4.78
CA SER A 343 16.67 -39.48 4.47
C SER A 343 16.10 -38.42 3.50
N PRO A 344 15.41 -37.39 4.00
CA PRO A 344 15.02 -36.26 3.18
C PRO A 344 16.22 -35.33 2.96
N PHE A 345 16.37 -34.82 1.75
CA PHE A 345 17.31 -33.74 1.46
C PHE A 345 16.91 -32.49 2.28
N PRO A 346 17.83 -31.81 2.96
CA PRO A 346 17.52 -30.60 3.74
C PRO A 346 16.76 -29.54 2.93
N GLU A 347 17.07 -29.42 1.64
CA GLU A 347 16.44 -28.48 0.69
C GLU A 347 14.96 -28.83 0.45
N LEU A 348 14.62 -30.12 0.44
CA LEU A 348 13.23 -30.58 0.29
C LEU A 348 12.42 -30.24 1.56
N GLU A 349 12.99 -30.45 2.74
CA GLU A 349 12.32 -30.10 3.99
C GLU A 349 12.11 -28.58 4.08
N GLN A 350 13.11 -27.78 3.67
CA GLN A 350 12.98 -26.31 3.60
C GLN A 350 11.87 -25.88 2.63
N PHE A 351 11.85 -26.44 1.41
CA PHE A 351 10.81 -26.17 0.42
C PHE A 351 9.40 -26.51 0.93
N LEU A 352 9.25 -27.63 1.65
CA LEU A 352 7.97 -28.03 2.25
C LEU A 352 7.50 -27.01 3.29
N GLN A 353 8.40 -26.53 4.15
CA GLN A 353 8.09 -25.51 5.15
C GLN A 353 7.68 -24.19 4.50
N ASP A 354 8.44 -23.74 3.50
CA ASP A 354 8.18 -22.47 2.82
C ASP A 354 6.85 -22.49 2.05
N THR A 355 6.54 -23.61 1.37
CA THR A 355 5.28 -23.78 0.62
C THR A 355 4.06 -23.82 1.54
N ILE A 356 4.17 -24.49 2.70
CA ILE A 356 3.10 -24.52 3.71
C ILE A 356 2.88 -23.11 4.26
N LYS A 357 3.96 -22.39 4.60
CA LYS A 357 3.89 -21.04 5.16
C LYS A 357 3.26 -20.03 4.20
N SER A 358 3.56 -20.11 2.89
CA SER A 358 3.01 -19.21 1.89
C SER A 358 1.54 -19.49 1.56
N THR A 359 1.10 -20.75 1.65
CA THR A 359 -0.24 -21.18 1.25
C THR A 359 -1.23 -21.22 2.42
N LEU A 360 -0.73 -21.32 3.66
CA LEU A 360 -1.51 -21.50 4.89
C LEU A 360 -1.00 -20.54 6.00
N PRO A 361 -1.33 -19.25 5.92
CA PRO A 361 -0.78 -18.23 6.82
C PRO A 361 -1.22 -18.36 8.29
N SER A 362 -2.34 -19.04 8.58
CA SER A 362 -2.72 -19.43 9.94
C SER A 362 -2.12 -20.80 10.27
N SER A 363 -1.09 -20.85 11.12
CA SER A 363 -0.57 -22.05 11.81
C SER A 363 -0.83 -23.40 11.12
N GLY A 364 -0.27 -23.59 9.92
CA GLY A 364 -0.24 -24.89 9.26
C GLY A 364 0.47 -25.89 10.16
N THR A 365 -0.29 -26.78 10.79
CA THR A 365 0.29 -27.80 11.67
C THR A 365 0.68 -28.99 10.80
N ILE A 366 1.98 -29.28 10.69
CA ILE A 366 2.44 -30.60 10.21
C ILE A 366 1.88 -31.63 11.18
N CYS A 367 0.82 -32.32 10.78
CA CYS A 367 0.17 -33.29 11.64
C CYS A 367 1.00 -34.57 11.66
N ARG A 368 1.80 -34.71 12.74
CA ARG A 368 2.37 -35.91 13.38
C ARG A 368 2.95 -37.01 12.47
N SER A 369 4.21 -37.36 12.74
CA SER A 369 4.85 -38.57 12.22
C SER A 369 4.01 -39.81 12.52
N TRP A 370 3.47 -40.45 11.49
CA TRP A 370 3.00 -41.82 11.59
C TRP A 370 4.06 -42.72 10.96
N ARG A 371 4.78 -43.47 11.79
CA ARG A 371 5.55 -44.63 11.32
C ARG A 371 4.52 -45.68 10.89
N LEU A 372 4.27 -45.80 9.59
CA LEU A 372 3.65 -46.98 9.01
C LEU A 372 4.59 -48.17 9.28
N ARG A 373 4.34 -48.91 10.37
CA ARG A 373 4.79 -50.30 10.47
C ARG A 373 3.87 -51.09 9.55
N VAL A 374 4.39 -51.43 8.37
CA VAL A 374 3.83 -52.51 7.56
C VAL A 374 4.12 -53.79 8.35
N THR A 375 3.09 -54.44 8.88
CA THR A 375 3.11 -55.85 9.30
C THR A 375 2.28 -56.65 8.33
#